data_AF-A0A3A4YPP8-F1
#
_entry.id   AF-A0A3A4YPP8-F1
#
_cell.length_a   1.000
_cell.length_b   1.000
_cell.length_c   1.000
_cell.angle_alpha   90.00
_cell.angle_beta   90.00
_cell.angle_gamma   90.00
#
_symmetry.space_group_name_H-M   'P 1'
#
loop_
_entity.id
_entity.type
_entity.pdbx_description
1 polymer ?
#
loop_
_entity_poly.entity_id
_entity_poly.type
_entity_poly.pdbx_seq_one_letter_code
_entity_poly.pdbx_strand_id
1 'polypeptide(L)' 'MEDLKTYFENREGLGVIATSDSEGKVNLAVYSRPHFLEDGSLAF' A
#
# COMPACT_ATOMS: atom_id res chain seq x y z
N MET A 1 5.77 8.39 -16.10
CA MET A 1 5.42 8.02 -14.72
C MET A 1 5.17 6.52 -14.75
N GLU A 2 5.88 5.72 -13.96
CA GLU A 2 5.60 4.28 -13.85
C GLU A 2 4.20 4.09 -13.24
N ASP A 3 3.44 3.09 -13.68
CA ASP A 3 2.17 2.74 -13.04
C ASP A 3 2.43 2.07 -11.67
N LEU A 4 1.41 2.08 -10.80
CA LEU A 4 1.55 1.60 -9.42
C LEU A 4 1.91 0.11 -9.32
N LYS A 5 1.43 -0.71 -10.26
CA LYS A 5 1.74 -2.15 -10.26
C LYS A 5 3.21 -2.37 -10.56
N THR A 6 3.71 -1.77 -11.63
CA THR A 6 5.12 -1.80 -11.99
C THR A 6 6.01 -1.28 -10.86
N TYR A 7 5.58 -0.21 -10.17
CA TYR A 7 6.30 0.37 -9.04
C TYR A 7 6.42 -0.61 -7.86
N PHE A 8 5.30 -1.15 -7.36
CA PHE A 8 5.33 -2.01 -6.18
C PHE A 8 5.97 -3.38 -6.44
N GLU A 9 5.98 -3.89 -7.68
CA GLU A 9 6.66 -5.14 -8.02
C GLU A 9 8.19 -5.01 -8.05
N ASN A 10 8.72 -3.86 -8.50
CA ASN A 10 10.14 -3.71 -8.81
C ASN A 10 10.93 -2.85 -7.81
N ARG A 11 10.27 -2.22 -6.85
CA ARG A 11 10.93 -1.33 -5.88
C ARG A 11 11.04 -2.00 -4.51
N GLU A 12 12.22 -1.89 -3.92
CA GLU A 12 12.44 -2.24 -2.52
C GLU A 12 12.10 -1.06 -1.61
N GLY A 13 11.52 -1.34 -0.45
CA GLY A 13 11.11 -0.31 0.50
C GLY A 13 10.28 -0.86 1.66
N LEU A 14 9.88 0.07 2.53
CA LEU A 14 9.04 -0.18 3.70
C LEU A 14 7.58 0.15 3.38
N GLY A 15 6.68 -0.82 3.54
CA GLY A 15 5.24 -0.60 3.42
C GLY A 15 4.68 0.12 4.65
N VAL A 16 3.94 1.21 4.44
CA VAL A 16 3.23 1.93 5.51
C VAL A 16 1.81 2.20 5.04
N ILE A 17 0.81 1.83 5.86
CA ILE A 17 -0.60 2.16 5.61
C ILE A 17 -1.03 3.26 6.57
N ALA A 18 -1.68 4.28 6.02
CA ALA A 18 -2.37 5.32 6.76
C ALA A 18 -3.87 5.05 6.78
N THR A 19 -4.47 5.11 7.97
CA THR A 19 -5.93 5.07 8.14
C THR A 19 -6.35 6.22 9.05
N SER A 20 -7.64 6.50 9.09
CA SER A 20 -8.23 7.39 10.08
C SER A 20 -9.48 6.78 10.67
N ASP A 21 -9.78 7.10 11.91
CA ASP A 21 -11.08 6.79 12.51
C ASP A 21 -12.18 7.75 11.99
N SER A 22 -13.40 7.57 12.50
CA SER A 22 -14.57 8.37 12.14
C SER A 22 -14.48 9.84 12.56
N GLU A 23 -13.57 10.18 13.47
CA GLU A 23 -13.31 11.56 13.91
C GLU A 23 -12.18 12.21 13.10
N GLY A 24 -11.60 11.47 12.15
CA GLY A 24 -10.51 11.94 11.30
C GLY A 24 -9.14 11.85 11.98
N LYS A 25 -9.02 11.15 13.12
CA LYS A 25 -7.72 10.96 13.76
C LYS A 25 -6.91 9.92 13.00
N VAL A 26 -5.77 10.34 12.49
CA VAL A 26 -4.89 9.51 11.66
C VAL A 26 -4.07 8.54 12.52
N ASN A 27 -3.91 7.32 12.02
CA ASN A 27 -2.94 6.35 12.49
C ASN A 27 -2.14 5.73 11.34
N LEU A 28 -0.93 5.28 11.65
CA LEU A 28 0.00 4.66 10.72
C LEU A 28 0.49 3.32 11.29
N ALA A 29 0.63 2.33 10.43
CA ALA A 29 1.28 1.07 10.80
C ALA A 29 2.17 0.57 9.66
N VAL A 30 3.24 -0.13 10.04
CA VAL A 30 4.16 -0.78 9.11
C VAL A 30 3.53 -2.09 8.64
N TYR A 31 3.54 -2.32 7.33
CA TYR A 31 3.03 -3.51 6.67
C TYR A 31 4.09 -4.08 5.72
N SER A 32 3.83 -5.31 5.25
CA SER A 32 4.52 -5.92 4.11
C SER A 32 4.45 -5.02 2.86
N ARG A 33 5.32 -5.32 1.89
CA ARG A 33 5.21 -4.75 0.56
C ARG A 33 3.85 -5.14 -0.04
N PRO A 34 3.06 -4.19 -0.58
CA PRO A 34 1.79 -4.52 -1.17
C PRO A 34 1.95 -5.27 -2.49
N HIS A 35 0.98 -6.11 -2.81
CA HIS A 35 0.93 -6.94 -4.01
C HIS A 35 -0.39 -6.74 -4.75
N PHE A 36 -0.31 -6.56 -6.08
CA PHE A 36 -1.49 -6.59 -6.94
C PHE A 36 -1.92 -8.03 -7.19
N LEU A 37 -3.22 -8.29 -7.01
CA LEU A 37 -3.86 -9.56 -7.34
C LEU A 37 -4.29 -9.58 -8.82
N GLU A 38 -4.67 -10.76 -9.32
CA GLU A 38 -5.07 -10.95 -10.73
C GLU A 38 -6.29 -10.12 -11.15
N ASP A 39 -7.19 -9.86 -10.21
CA ASP A 39 -8.40 -9.03 -10.41
C ASP A 39 -8.12 -7.51 -10.36
N GLY A 40 -6.86 -7.12 -10.16
CA GLY A 40 -6.44 -5.73 -10.05
C GLY A 40 -6.57 -5.14 -8.64
N SER A 41 -7.02 -5.92 -7.65
CA SER A 41 -7.05 -5.51 -6.26
C SER A 41 -5.63 -5.39 -5.67
N LEU A 42 -5.44 -4.51 -4.70
CA LEU A 42 -4.18 -4.37 -3.96
C LEU A 42 -4.32 -5.01 -2.57
N ALA A 43 -3.41 -5.91 -2.22
CA ALA A 43 -3.34 -6.56 -0.92
C ALA A 43 -2.05 -6.15 -0.18
N PHE A 44 -2.11 -6.12 1.15
CA PHE A 44 -0.99 -5.87 2.04
C PHE A 44 -0.75 -7.07 2.96
#